data_AF-A0A8C7G191-F1
#
_entry.id   AF-A0A8C7G191-F1
#
_cell.length_a   1.000
_cell.length_b   1.000
_cell.length_c   1.000
_cell.angle_alpha   90.00
_cell.angle_beta   90.00
_cell.angle_gamma   90.00
#
_symmetry.space_group_name_H-M   'P 1'
#
loop_
_entity.id
_entity.type
_entity.pdbx_description
1 polymer ?
#
loop_
_entity_poly.entity_id
_entity_poly.type
_entity_poly.pdbx_seq_one_letter_code
_entity_poly.pdbx_strand_id
1 'polypeptide(L)'
;MANGTFSPWSEFTSGVPQGGVASPYLFLLHMSTQNVFYSDTLDIGYADDVGLSRAIPLTIIKEDTSMDLEAKQLEEWATSNNMLLNGKKPLEIRICFFRHYAQPAPLILGGQEVPVDIRTLDHPLNDLLPLKRELHHQAPEKQP
;
A
#
# COMPACT_ATOMS: atom_id res chain seq x y z
N MET A 1 32.31 -18.50 -8.59
CA MET A 1 33.55 -18.83 -9.31
C MET A 1 33.64 -17.95 -10.54
N ALA A 2 34.56 -17.00 -10.56
CA ALA A 2 35.02 -16.38 -11.80
C ALA A 2 36.47 -16.83 -11.96
N ASN A 3 36.80 -17.52 -13.05
CA ASN A 3 38.16 -18.01 -13.34
C ASN A 3 38.80 -18.94 -12.28
N GLY A 4 38.00 -19.72 -11.54
CA GLY A 4 38.51 -20.74 -10.61
C GLY A 4 39.07 -20.21 -9.28
N THR A 5 39.04 -18.91 -9.04
CA THR A 5 39.39 -18.30 -7.75
C THR A 5 38.14 -18.00 -6.93
N PHE A 6 38.23 -18.29 -5.63
CA PHE A 6 37.23 -17.88 -4.65
C PHE A 6 37.53 -16.45 -4.18
N SER A 7 36.49 -15.69 -3.87
CA SER A 7 36.65 -14.40 -3.20
C SER A 7 37.23 -14.61 -1.80
N PRO A 8 37.99 -13.66 -1.26
CA PRO A 8 38.37 -13.69 0.15
C PRO A 8 37.14 -13.67 1.06
N TRP A 9 37.30 -14.20 2.28
CA TRP A 9 36.28 -14.13 3.32
C TRP A 9 36.08 -12.68 3.76
N SER A 10 34.82 -12.26 3.87
CA SER A 10 34.42 -10.97 4.43
C SER A 10 33.21 -11.18 5.32
N GLU A 11 33.18 -10.48 6.44
CA GLU A 11 31.99 -10.41 7.29
C GLU A 11 30.96 -9.47 6.66
N PHE A 12 29.68 -9.83 6.78
CA PHE A 12 28.54 -8.97 6.44
C PHE A 12 27.91 -8.49 7.73
N THR A 13 28.02 -7.19 8.00
CA THR A 13 27.52 -6.58 9.23
C THR A 13 26.09 -6.04 9.11
N SER A 14 25.52 -6.01 7.90
CA SER A 14 24.14 -5.59 7.65
C SER A 14 23.55 -6.27 6.42
N GLY A 15 22.23 -6.46 6.46
CA GLY A 15 21.46 -7.07 5.38
C GLY A 15 21.65 -8.58 5.26
N VAL A 16 21.07 -9.13 4.20
CA VAL A 16 21.22 -10.55 3.82
C VAL A 16 21.93 -10.62 2.46
N PRO A 17 22.86 -11.57 2.24
CA PRO A 17 23.56 -11.68 0.96
C PRO A 17 22.59 -11.87 -0.22
N GLN A 18 22.74 -11.05 -1.25
CA GLN A 18 21.93 -11.18 -2.47
C GLN A 18 22.26 -12.50 -3.18
N GLY A 19 21.23 -13.22 -3.64
CA GLY A 19 21.39 -14.53 -4.29
C GLY A 19 21.45 -15.72 -3.32
N GLY A 20 21.39 -15.47 -2.01
CA GLY A 20 21.16 -16.53 -1.02
C GLY A 20 19.73 -17.07 -1.10
N VAL A 21 19.57 -18.40 -1.02
CA VAL A 21 18.25 -19.05 -1.10
C VAL A 21 17.31 -18.62 0.03
N ALA A 22 17.85 -18.37 1.23
CA ALA A 22 17.08 -17.94 2.40
C ALA A 22 16.84 -16.43 2.46
N SER A 23 17.61 -15.64 1.71
CA SER A 23 17.59 -14.17 1.80
C SER A 23 16.22 -13.56 1.54
N PRO A 24 15.42 -14.01 0.54
CA PRO A 24 14.07 -13.48 0.34
C PRO A 24 13.14 -13.72 1.53
N TYR A 25 13.21 -14.89 2.18
CA TYR A 25 12.35 -15.22 3.32
C TYR A 25 12.70 -14.41 4.56
N LEU A 26 13.99 -14.23 4.83
CA LEU A 26 14.45 -13.40 5.94
C LEU A 26 14.05 -11.94 5.74
N PHE A 27 14.12 -11.45 4.50
CA PHE A 27 13.67 -10.11 4.16
C PHE A 27 12.15 -9.96 4.32
N LEU A 28 11.34 -10.91 3.83
CA LEU A 28 9.90 -10.91 4.03
C LEU A 28 9.51 -10.98 5.52
N LEU A 29 10.22 -11.76 6.33
CA LEU A 29 10.02 -11.80 7.78
C LEU A 29 10.29 -10.42 8.40
N HIS A 30 11.34 -9.73 7.96
CA HIS A 30 11.62 -8.37 8.41
C HIS A 30 10.51 -7.38 8.01
N MET A 31 10.06 -7.42 6.75
CA MET A 31 8.94 -6.59 6.27
C MET A 31 7.64 -6.90 7.02
N SER A 32 7.39 -8.15 7.41
CA SER A 32 6.16 -8.56 8.11
C SER A 32 5.97 -7.93 9.50
N THR A 33 6.99 -7.24 10.01
CA THR A 33 6.89 -6.46 11.26
C THR A 33 6.25 -5.09 11.07
N GLN A 34 6.04 -4.66 9.82
CA GLN A 34 5.30 -3.44 9.50
C GLN A 34 3.87 -3.57 10.02
N ASN A 35 3.34 -2.45 10.50
CA ASN A 35 1.96 -2.34 10.95
C ASN A 35 1.31 -1.09 10.36
N VAL A 36 -0.01 -1.14 10.24
CA VAL A 36 -0.86 -0.01 9.87
C VAL A 36 -1.44 0.67 11.10
N PHE A 37 -1.82 1.94 10.97
CA PHE A 37 -2.42 2.71 12.05
C PHE A 37 -3.89 2.31 12.27
N TYR A 38 -4.64 2.12 11.20
CA TYR A 38 -6.06 1.77 11.24
C TYR A 38 -6.31 0.33 10.80
N SER A 39 -7.24 -0.35 11.48
CA SER A 39 -7.56 -1.76 11.21
C SER A 39 -8.24 -2.01 9.85
N ASP A 40 -8.82 -0.98 9.23
CA ASP A 40 -9.45 -1.05 7.91
C ASP A 40 -8.52 -0.57 6.77
N THR A 41 -7.25 -0.28 7.06
CA THR A 41 -6.24 -0.02 6.03
C THR A 41 -5.89 -1.31 5.30
N LEU A 42 -5.98 -1.25 3.97
CA LEU A 42 -5.48 -2.31 3.12
C LEU A 42 -3.96 -2.14 2.98
N ASP A 43 -3.21 -3.08 3.55
CA ASP A 43 -1.76 -3.18 3.45
C ASP A 43 -1.37 -4.27 2.44
N ILE A 44 -0.67 -3.89 1.38
CA ILE A 44 -0.19 -4.77 0.34
C ILE A 44 1.32 -4.59 0.23
N GLY A 45 2.08 -5.61 0.59
CA GLY A 45 3.53 -5.63 0.45
C GLY A 45 4.01 -6.75 -0.46
N TYR A 46 5.03 -6.47 -1.28
CA TYR A 46 5.81 -7.49 -1.98
C TYR A 46 7.27 -7.07 -2.08
N ALA A 47 8.17 -7.90 -1.52
CA ALA A 47 9.57 -7.52 -1.38
C ALA A 47 9.68 -6.12 -0.73
N ASP A 48 10.33 -5.15 -1.39
CA ASP A 48 10.52 -3.79 -0.90
C ASP A 48 9.39 -2.82 -1.28
N ASP A 49 8.45 -3.25 -2.12
CA ASP A 49 7.30 -2.45 -2.51
C ASP A 49 6.18 -2.58 -1.46
N VAL A 50 5.66 -1.44 -1.01
CA VAL A 50 4.56 -1.32 -0.05
C VAL A 50 3.48 -0.41 -0.63
N GLY A 51 2.22 -0.84 -0.50
CA GLY A 51 1.04 -0.09 -0.89
C GLY A 51 0.01 -0.06 0.23
N LEU A 52 -0.39 1.16 0.63
CA LEU A 52 -1.44 1.39 1.60
C LEU A 52 -2.65 2.01 0.90
N SER A 53 -3.85 1.52 1.22
CA SER A 53 -5.10 2.05 0.66
C SER A 53 -6.20 2.15 1.71
N ARG A 54 -6.97 3.24 1.63
CA ARG A 54 -8.10 3.53 2.50
C ARG A 54 -9.25 4.13 1.70
N ALA A 55 -10.47 3.85 2.13
CA ALA A 55 -11.67 4.50 1.62
C ALA A 55 -12.06 5.65 2.55
N ILE A 56 -12.19 6.87 2.00
CA ILE A 56 -12.55 8.06 2.77
C ILE A 56 -13.94 8.54 2.33
N PRO A 57 -14.87 8.78 3.26
CA PRO A 57 -16.15 9.40 2.93
C PRO A 57 -15.97 10.82 2.39
N LEU A 58 -16.62 11.13 1.26
CA LEU A 58 -16.54 12.46 0.64
C LEU A 58 -16.98 13.61 1.55
N THR A 59 -17.82 13.32 2.55
CA THR A 59 -18.31 14.31 3.51
C THR A 59 -17.23 14.84 4.45
N ILE A 60 -16.15 14.08 4.67
CA ILE A 60 -15.07 14.43 5.62
C ILE A 60 -13.71 14.66 4.94
N ILE A 61 -13.62 14.54 3.61
CA ILE A 61 -12.35 14.48 2.87
C ILE A 61 -11.39 15.66 3.09
N LYS A 62 -11.90 16.84 3.46
CA LYS A 62 -11.06 18.01 3.78
C LYS A 62 -10.39 17.93 5.15
N GLU A 63 -10.99 17.18 6.06
CA GLU A 63 -10.58 17.04 7.47
C GLU A 63 -9.94 15.68 7.72
N ASP A 64 -10.05 14.75 6.76
CA ASP A 64 -9.45 13.43 6.85
C ASP A 64 -7.93 13.52 6.85
N THR A 65 -7.33 12.95 7.88
CA THR A 65 -5.87 12.84 8.06
C THR A 65 -5.45 11.37 8.12
N SER A 66 -6.31 10.45 7.66
CA SER A 66 -6.11 9.03 7.90
C SER A 66 -4.92 8.49 7.12
N MET A 67 -4.73 8.91 5.86
CA MET A 67 -3.55 8.58 5.07
C MET A 67 -2.27 9.26 5.60
N ASP A 68 -2.35 10.44 6.20
CA ASP A 68 -1.19 11.09 6.83
C ASP A 68 -0.70 10.30 8.04
N LEU A 69 -1.63 9.72 8.83
CA LEU A 69 -1.30 8.88 9.97
C LEU A 69 -0.71 7.55 9.53
N GLU A 70 -1.22 6.95 8.46
CA GLU A 70 -0.61 5.75 7.85
C GLU A 70 0.81 6.02 7.32
N ALA A 71 1.01 7.13 6.60
CA ALA A 71 2.33 7.54 6.12
C ALA A 71 3.33 7.74 7.26
N LYS A 72 2.91 8.39 8.34
CA LYS A 72 3.73 8.55 9.55
C LYS A 72 4.08 7.22 10.20
N GLN A 73 3.10 6.32 10.33
CA GLN A 73 3.33 4.99 10.89
C GLN A 73 4.36 4.20 10.06
N LEU A 74 4.30 4.31 8.72
CA LEU A 74 5.27 3.69 7.81
C LEU A 74 6.66 4.32 7.95
N GLU A 75 6.76 5.65 8.04
CA GLU A 75 8.03 6.37 8.26
C GLU A 75 8.68 6.00 9.59
N GLU A 76 7.89 5.94 10.66
CA GLU A 76 8.34 5.55 12.00
C GLU A 76 8.85 4.11 12.00
N TRP A 77 8.09 3.19 11.40
CA TRP A 77 8.51 1.79 11.26
C TRP A 77 9.82 1.69 10.47
N ALA A 78 9.91 2.35 9.31
CA ALA A 78 11.13 2.34 8.49
C ALA A 78 12.33 2.89 9.26
N THR A 79 12.16 4.02 9.95
CA THR A 79 13.21 4.66 10.75
C THR A 79 13.66 3.74 11.90
N SER A 80 12.72 3.12 12.62
CA SER A 80 13.03 2.19 13.71
C SER A 80 13.79 0.95 13.25
N ASN A 81 13.62 0.57 11.98
CA ASN A 81 14.29 -0.56 11.34
C ASN A 81 15.54 -0.16 10.54
N ASN A 82 16.02 1.09 10.66
CA ASN A 82 17.16 1.63 9.90
C ASN A 82 16.98 1.52 8.38
N MET A 83 15.74 1.63 7.90
CA MET A 83 15.38 1.70 6.50
C MET A 83 15.16 3.15 6.08
N LEU A 84 15.34 3.41 4.79
CA LEU A 84 15.10 4.73 4.20
C LEU A 84 14.03 4.63 3.13
N LEU A 85 12.91 5.34 3.34
CA LEU A 85 11.93 5.53 2.28
C LEU A 85 12.48 6.50 1.23
N ASN A 86 12.42 6.10 -0.03
CA ASN A 86 12.84 6.95 -1.12
C ASN A 86 11.70 7.90 -1.51
N GLY A 87 11.64 9.11 -0.91
CA GLY A 87 10.56 10.08 -1.13
C GLY A 87 10.30 10.50 -2.59
N LYS A 88 11.21 10.18 -3.54
CA LYS A 88 11.01 10.46 -4.98
C LYS A 88 10.16 9.43 -5.71
N LYS A 89 9.97 8.24 -5.12
CA LYS A 89 9.30 7.10 -5.76
C LYS A 89 7.79 6.97 -5.47
N PRO A 90 7.28 7.27 -4.26
CA PRO A 90 5.88 7.10 -3.95
C PRO A 90 4.97 7.80 -4.95
N LEU A 91 3.81 7.21 -5.19
CA LEU A 91 2.74 7.75 -6.02
C LEU A 91 1.42 7.56 -5.26
N GLU A 92 0.67 8.64 -5.09
CA GLU A 92 -0.67 8.58 -4.53
C GLU A 92 -1.67 8.37 -5.68
N ILE A 93 -2.44 7.29 -5.63
CA ILE A 93 -3.51 7.03 -6.61
C ILE A 93 -4.85 7.37 -5.96
N ARG A 94 -5.53 8.39 -6.48
CA ARG A 94 -6.87 8.81 -6.02
C ARG A 94 -7.94 8.28 -6.96
N ILE A 95 -8.78 7.38 -6.47
CA ILE A 95 -9.90 6.83 -7.23
C ILE A 95 -11.19 7.43 -6.70
N CYS A 96 -11.87 8.23 -7.54
CA CYS A 96 -13.16 8.84 -7.20
C CYS A 96 -14.12 8.77 -8.39
N PHE A 97 -15.37 8.41 -8.11
CA PHE A 97 -16.43 8.30 -9.12
C PHE A 97 -17.24 9.60 -9.27
N PHE A 98 -17.02 10.58 -8.40
CA PHE A 98 -17.70 11.86 -8.45
C PHE A 98 -16.86 12.87 -9.21
N ARG A 99 -17.50 13.60 -10.14
CA ARG A 99 -16.83 14.62 -10.96
C ARG A 99 -16.35 15.83 -10.17
N HIS A 100 -17.00 16.13 -9.05
CA HIS A 100 -16.67 17.27 -8.20
C HIS A 100 -16.62 16.80 -6.75
N TYR A 101 -15.43 16.87 -6.17
CA TYR A 101 -15.21 16.58 -4.75
C TYR A 101 -14.06 17.46 -4.25
N ALA A 102 -14.02 17.70 -2.94
CA ALA A 102 -12.92 18.42 -2.34
C ALA A 102 -11.66 17.55 -2.33
N GLN A 103 -10.51 18.13 -2.70
CA GLN A 103 -9.25 17.41 -2.66
C GLN A 103 -8.75 17.29 -1.21
N PRO A 104 -8.27 16.13 -0.78
CA PRO A 104 -7.57 15.99 0.49
C PRO A 104 -6.24 16.75 0.47
N ALA A 105 -5.67 16.96 1.65
CA ALA A 105 -4.36 17.58 1.79
C ALA A 105 -3.27 16.78 1.05
N PRO A 106 -2.17 17.42 0.62
CA PRO A 106 -1.04 16.70 0.04
C PRO A 106 -0.39 15.76 1.04
N LEU A 107 -0.13 14.52 0.62
CA LEU A 107 0.57 13.53 1.43
C LEU A 107 2.08 13.78 1.41
N ILE A 108 2.73 13.69 2.56
CA ILE A 108 4.19 13.75 2.68
C ILE A 108 4.72 12.36 3.03
N LEU A 109 5.69 11.86 2.26
CA LEU A 109 6.35 10.58 2.52
C LEU A 109 7.83 10.63 2.11
N GLY A 110 8.72 10.15 2.97
CA GLY A 110 10.17 10.24 2.76
C GLY A 110 10.66 11.69 2.69
N GLY A 111 9.99 12.59 3.42
CA GLY A 111 10.29 14.02 3.44
C GLY A 111 9.96 14.78 2.14
N GLN A 112 9.17 14.19 1.23
CA GLN A 112 8.74 14.82 -0.02
C GLN A 112 7.23 14.74 -0.18
N GLU A 113 6.66 15.73 -0.86
CA GLU A 113 5.26 15.68 -1.29
C GLU A 113 5.08 14.59 -2.35
N VAL A 114 4.11 13.71 -2.12
CA VAL A 114 3.84 12.57 -2.99
C VAL A 114 3.04 13.06 -4.22
N PRO A 115 3.52 12.80 -5.46
CA PRO A 115 2.76 13.09 -6.66
C PRO A 115 1.41 12.35 -6.68
N VAL A 116 0.38 12.99 -7.24
CA VAL A 116 -0.99 12.46 -7.27
C VAL A 116 -1.39 12.06 -8.69
N ASP A 117 -1.82 10.81 -8.87
CA ASP A 117 -2.51 10.30 -10.06
C ASP A 117 -4.01 10.16 -9.77
N ILE A 118 -4.83 11.02 -10.38
CA ILE A 118 -6.29 11.00 -10.21
C ILE A 118 -6.91 10.12 -11.30
N ARG A 119 -7.61 9.07 -10.88
CA ARG A 119 -8.32 8.17 -11.79
C ARG A 119 -9.83 8.31 -11.60
N THR A 120 -10.48 8.83 -12.64
CA THR A 120 -11.93 8.74 -12.81
C THR A 120 -12.23 7.53 -13.69
N LEU A 121 -13.07 6.61 -13.22
CA LEU A 121 -13.62 5.60 -14.12
C LEU A 121 -14.71 6.30 -14.95
N ASP A 122 -14.41 6.57 -16.22
CA ASP A 122 -15.33 7.21 -17.17
C ASP A 122 -16.55 6.33 -17.51
N HIS A 123 -16.60 5.10 -17.01
CA HIS A 123 -17.76 4.23 -17.11
C HIS A 123 -18.72 4.45 -15.93
N PRO A 124 -19.99 4.84 -16.19
CA PRO A 124 -20.98 4.95 -15.13
C PRO A 124 -21.16 3.59 -14.45
N LEU A 125 -21.24 3.62 -13.12
CA LEU A 125 -21.51 2.47 -12.24
C LEU A 125 -22.78 1.66 -12.62
N ASN A 126 -23.57 2.15 -13.56
CA ASN A 126 -24.76 1.50 -14.11
C ASN A 126 -24.45 0.15 -14.77
N ASP A 127 -23.24 -0.05 -15.30
CA ASP A 127 -22.86 -1.30 -15.96
C ASP A 127 -22.54 -2.44 -14.97
N LEU A 128 -22.43 -2.13 -13.67
CA LEU A 128 -22.24 -3.12 -12.58
C LEU A 128 -23.54 -3.52 -11.87
N LEU A 129 -24.68 -2.97 -12.28
CA LEU A 129 -26.01 -3.38 -11.79
C LEU A 129 -26.41 -4.84 -12.10
N PRO A 130 -25.93 -5.53 -13.17
CA PRO A 130 -26.31 -6.92 -13.41
C PRO A 130 -25.84 -7.86 -12.30
N LEU A 131 -24.67 -7.61 -11.69
CA LEU A 131 -24.08 -8.47 -10.66
C LEU A 131 -24.78 -8.38 -9.29
N LYS A 132 -25.50 -7.30 -9.00
CA LYS A 132 -26.28 -7.18 -7.75
C LYS A 132 -27.65 -7.87 -7.80
N ARG A 133 -28.18 -8.16 -8.99
CA ARG A 133 -29.48 -8.85 -9.13
C ARG A 133 -29.38 -10.36 -8.94
N GLU A 134 -28.23 -10.97 -9.22
CA GLU A 134 -28.08 -12.43 -9.07
C GLU A 134 -27.96 -12.89 -7.61
N LEU A 135 -27.51 -12.02 -6.69
CA LEU A 135 -27.41 -12.36 -5.26
C LEU A 135 -28.74 -12.28 -4.50
N HIS A 136 -29.77 -11.61 -5.04
CA HIS A 136 -31.08 -11.48 -4.39
C HIS A 136 -32.10 -12.56 -4.80
N HIS A 137 -31.77 -13.43 -5.76
CA HIS A 137 -32.68 -14.49 -6.23
C HIS A 137 -32.51 -15.84 -5.50
N GLN A 138 -31.68 -15.94 -4.46
CA GLN A 138 -31.45 -17.17 -3.69
C GLN A 138 -31.96 -17.13 -2.23
N ALA A 139 -33.08 -16.46 -1.96
CA ALA A 139 -33.81 -16.64 -0.70
C ALA A 139 -35.04 -17.54 -0.94
N PRO A 140 -35.23 -18.67 -0.21
CA PRO A 140 -36.33 -19.58 -0.44
C PRO A 140 -37.66 -19.00 0.05
N GLU A 141 -38.67 -19.02 -0.82
CA GLU A 141 -40.07 -18.70 -0.48
C GLU A 141 -40.57 -19.61 0.66
N LYS A 142 -41.02 -18.99 1.75
CA LYS A 142 -41.88 -19.66 2.73
C LYS A 142 -43.28 -19.82 2.11
N GLN A 143 -43.64 -21.06 1.84
CA GLN A 143 -44.99 -21.51 1.49
C GLN A 143 -45.90 -21.61 2.75
N PRO A 144 -47.23 -21.62 2.57
CA PRO A 144 -48.20 -20.78 3.30
C PRO A 144 -48.60 -21.25 4.70
#